data_AF-A0A1E7XEA6-F1
#
_entry.id   AF-A0A1E7XEA6-F1
#
_cell.length_a   1.000
_cell.length_b   1.000
_cell.length_c   1.000
_cell.angle_alpha   90.00
_cell.angle_beta   90.00
_cell.angle_gamma   90.00
#
_symmetry.space_group_name_H-M   'P 1'
#
loop_
_entity.id
_entity.type
_entity.pdbx_description
1 polymer ?
#
loop_
_entity_poly.entity_id
_entity_poly.type
_entity_poly.pdbx_seq_one_letter_code
_entity_poly.pdbx_strand_id
1 'polypeptide(L)'
;MKTKTMIATVLLTAGLGFGAVSITASAASWHKGSPKFTRGIWNDSYKYPKGAMCDGLSISSHLLVMDDNSPHLSNLHYKVVGHHEYRFRGYEFELRRYQTTCKFHWFNKHHVRFYEDNGYGGLEHIDLYKVG
;
A
#
# COMPACT_ATOMS: atom_id res chain seq x y z
N MET A 1 -51.36 23.38 29.38
CA MET A 1 -50.76 22.61 28.25
C MET A 1 -50.83 23.52 27.03
N LYS A 2 -49.79 23.98 26.32
CA LYS A 2 -48.41 23.52 26.09
C LYS A 2 -47.55 24.74 25.66
N THR A 3 -46.56 25.14 26.46
CA THR A 3 -45.55 26.15 26.10
C THR A 3 -44.16 25.49 26.22
N LYS A 4 -43.88 24.50 25.37
CA LYS A 4 -42.64 23.70 25.46
C LYS A 4 -41.93 23.45 24.12
N THR A 5 -42.23 24.23 23.08
CA THR A 5 -41.75 23.91 21.72
C THR A 5 -40.89 25.01 21.08
N MET A 6 -40.08 25.73 21.87
CA MET A 6 -39.14 26.75 21.34
C MET A 6 -37.79 26.81 22.07
N ILE A 7 -37.28 25.67 22.56
CA ILE A 7 -35.91 25.60 23.15
C ILE A 7 -35.04 24.56 22.44
N ALA A 8 -35.61 23.66 21.63
CA ALA A 8 -34.85 22.59 20.98
C ALA A 8 -34.01 23.06 19.77
N THR A 9 -34.32 24.21 19.15
CA THR A 9 -33.68 24.62 17.89
C THR A 9 -32.41 25.44 18.06
N VAL A 10 -32.18 26.05 19.23
CA VAL A 10 -30.99 26.89 19.49
C VAL A 10 -29.81 26.06 20.01
N LEU A 11 -30.06 24.89 20.61
CA LEU A 11 -28.99 24.00 21.08
C LEU A 11 -28.28 23.25 19.94
N LEU A 12 -28.93 23.10 18.78
CA LEU A 12 -28.33 22.38 17.64
C LEU A 12 -27.27 23.23 16.91
N THR A 13 -27.42 24.55 16.88
CA THR A 13 -26.45 25.46 16.24
C THR A 13 -25.24 25.77 17.12
N ALA A 14 -25.36 25.65 18.45
CA ALA A 14 -24.21 25.79 19.36
C ALA A 14 -23.30 24.54 19.39
N GLY A 15 -23.84 23.35 19.07
CA GLY A 15 -23.07 22.09 19.03
C GLY A 15 -22.26 21.86 17.75
N LEU A 16 -22.59 22.55 16.65
CA LEU A 16 -21.91 22.39 15.35
C LEU A 16 -20.66 23.27 15.20
N GLY A 17 -20.41 24.20 16.13
CA GLY A 17 -19.34 25.21 16.01
C GLY A 17 -17.94 24.79 16.49
N PHE A 18 -17.79 23.64 17.17
CA PHE A 18 -16.52 23.26 17.84
C PHE A 18 -16.06 21.82 17.57
N GLY A 19 -16.49 21.21 16.46
CA GLY A 19 -16.18 19.81 16.17
C GLY A 19 -15.55 19.54 14.81
N ALA A 20 -15.47 20.53 13.92
CA ALA A 20 -14.67 20.40 12.71
C ALA A 20 -13.20 20.61 13.09
N VAL A 21 -12.62 19.66 13.82
CA VAL A 21 -11.20 19.37 13.62
C VAL A 21 -11.11 19.09 12.13
N SER A 22 -10.67 20.10 11.38
CA SER A 22 -10.22 19.93 10.02
C SER A 22 -9.19 18.83 10.09
N ILE A 23 -9.62 17.59 9.86
CA ILE A 23 -8.74 16.50 9.51
C ILE A 23 -8.23 16.97 8.16
N THR A 24 -7.15 17.76 8.19
CA THR A 24 -6.36 18.06 7.02
C THR A 24 -6.00 16.68 6.52
N ALA A 25 -6.70 16.24 5.48
CA ALA A 25 -6.39 15.00 4.79
C ALA A 25 -4.97 15.21 4.26
N SER A 26 -3.98 14.80 5.06
CA SER A 26 -2.58 14.89 4.70
C SER A 26 -2.45 14.00 3.48
N ALA A 27 -2.45 14.63 2.31
CA ALA A 27 -2.35 13.91 1.05
C ALA A 27 -1.10 13.04 1.13
N ALA A 28 -1.29 11.71 1.05
CA ALA A 28 -0.19 10.77 1.14
C ALA A 28 0.83 11.10 0.05
N SER A 29 1.99 11.63 0.47
CA SER A 29 3.02 12.08 -0.44
C SER A 29 3.86 10.89 -0.91
N TRP A 30 4.32 10.97 -2.16
CA TRP A 30 5.25 9.99 -2.71
C TRP A 30 6.67 10.34 -2.29
N HIS A 31 7.32 9.42 -1.61
CA HIS A 31 8.72 9.51 -1.24
C HIS A 31 9.57 8.76 -2.28
N LYS A 32 10.73 9.32 -2.63
CA LYS A 32 11.66 8.67 -3.54
C LYS A 32 12.26 7.41 -2.91
N GLY A 33 12.24 6.34 -3.68
CA GLY A 33 12.82 5.03 -3.38
C GLY A 33 11.89 4.07 -2.64
N SER A 34 12.47 3.19 -1.83
CA SER A 34 11.76 2.27 -0.93
C SER A 34 12.09 2.53 0.54
N PRO A 35 11.17 2.24 1.48
CA PRO A 35 11.51 2.19 2.89
C PRO A 35 12.62 1.17 3.16
N LYS A 36 13.54 1.47 4.09
CA LYS A 36 14.68 0.58 4.36
C LYS A 36 14.27 -0.82 4.80
N PHE A 37 13.20 -0.95 5.59
CA PHE A 37 12.76 -2.24 6.12
C PHE A 37 12.12 -3.16 5.07
N THR A 38 11.68 -2.64 3.92
CA THR A 38 11.11 -3.48 2.84
C THR A 38 12.20 -4.05 1.93
N ARG A 39 13.43 -3.52 1.97
CA ARG A 39 14.51 -3.88 1.04
C ARG A 39 15.08 -5.26 1.33
N GLY A 40 15.41 -6.01 0.29
CA GLY A 40 15.96 -7.36 0.34
C GLY A 40 15.18 -8.32 -0.55
N ILE A 41 15.45 -9.62 -0.36
CA ILE A 41 14.80 -10.70 -1.11
C ILE A 41 13.69 -11.30 -0.25
N TRP A 42 12.56 -11.54 -0.87
CA TRP A 42 11.38 -12.13 -0.26
C TRP A 42 10.88 -13.26 -1.15
N ASN A 43 10.63 -14.43 -0.61
CA ASN A 43 10.12 -15.56 -1.39
C ASN A 43 8.77 -16.00 -0.85
N ASP A 44 7.97 -16.64 -1.69
CA ASP A 44 6.84 -17.39 -1.18
C ASP A 44 7.35 -18.49 -0.20
N SER A 45 6.48 -18.90 0.71
CA SER A 45 6.86 -19.84 1.77
C SER A 45 7.54 -21.09 1.22
N TYR A 46 8.43 -21.73 2.00
CA TYR A 46 9.06 -23.05 1.71
C TYR A 46 8.09 -24.16 1.30
N LYS A 47 6.78 -23.93 1.44
CA LYS A 47 5.69 -24.83 1.09
C LYS A 47 5.45 -24.94 -0.42
N TYR A 48 5.94 -24.00 -1.22
CA TYR A 48 5.84 -24.07 -2.67
C TYR A 48 7.15 -24.60 -3.26
N PRO A 49 7.08 -25.60 -4.16
CA PRO A 49 8.28 -26.14 -4.80
C PRO A 49 8.94 -25.04 -5.65
N LYS A 50 10.25 -24.84 -5.44
CA LYS A 50 11.07 -23.94 -6.26
C LYS A 50 10.89 -24.27 -7.74
N GLY A 51 10.59 -23.28 -8.57
CA GLY A 51 10.24 -23.43 -9.98
C GLY A 51 8.74 -23.35 -10.27
N ALA A 52 7.94 -22.92 -9.30
CA ALA A 52 6.54 -22.52 -9.51
C ALA A 52 6.46 -21.02 -9.78
N MET A 53 5.41 -20.57 -10.47
CA MET A 53 5.23 -19.16 -10.80
C MET A 53 5.21 -18.33 -9.51
N CYS A 54 6.06 -17.29 -9.41
CA CYS A 54 6.28 -16.39 -8.24
C CYS A 54 7.38 -16.78 -7.20
N ASP A 55 8.54 -17.27 -7.64
CA ASP A 55 9.63 -17.73 -6.76
C ASP A 55 10.35 -16.65 -5.93
N GLY A 56 10.19 -15.35 -6.22
CA GLY A 56 10.94 -14.30 -5.52
C GLY A 56 10.55 -12.86 -5.85
N LEU A 57 10.61 -11.98 -4.85
CA LEU A 57 10.47 -10.53 -4.90
C LEU A 57 11.74 -9.88 -4.35
N SER A 58 12.43 -9.11 -5.19
CA SER A 58 13.60 -8.32 -4.82
C SER A 58 13.24 -6.84 -4.74
N ILE A 59 13.51 -6.21 -3.59
CA ILE A 59 13.29 -4.78 -3.39
C ILE A 59 14.61 -4.10 -3.06
N SER A 60 15.01 -3.13 -3.88
CA SER A 60 16.15 -2.23 -3.64
C SER A 60 15.65 -0.81 -3.36
N SER A 61 16.58 0.15 -3.22
CA SER A 61 16.23 1.56 -3.07
C SER A 61 15.52 2.16 -4.28
N HIS A 62 15.62 1.54 -5.46
CA HIS A 62 15.16 2.11 -6.74
C HIS A 62 14.53 1.08 -7.68
N LEU A 63 14.57 -0.21 -7.31
CA LEU A 63 14.01 -1.33 -8.05
C LEU A 63 13.06 -2.15 -7.18
N LEU A 64 12.01 -2.68 -7.79
CA LEU A 64 11.17 -3.75 -7.25
C LEU A 64 10.93 -4.73 -8.41
N VAL A 65 11.32 -5.99 -8.23
CA VAL A 65 11.31 -7.00 -9.29
C VAL A 65 10.75 -8.30 -8.72
N MET A 66 9.79 -8.89 -9.42
CA MET A 66 9.26 -10.23 -9.13
C MET A 66 9.74 -11.20 -10.22
N ASP A 67 10.22 -12.39 -9.84
CA ASP A 67 10.97 -13.28 -10.74
C ASP A 67 10.21 -13.75 -11.99
N ASP A 68 8.87 -13.79 -11.97
CA ASP A 68 8.06 -14.37 -13.06
C ASP A 68 7.15 -13.35 -13.79
N ASN A 69 7.71 -12.16 -14.06
CA ASN A 69 7.16 -11.16 -15.00
C ASN A 69 5.91 -10.36 -14.62
N SER A 70 5.83 -9.88 -13.39
CA SER A 70 5.39 -8.51 -13.04
C SER A 70 5.26 -8.39 -11.53
N PRO A 71 5.44 -7.19 -10.93
CA PRO A 71 5.89 -5.98 -11.58
C PRO A 71 7.42 -5.83 -11.54
N HIS A 72 8.00 -5.32 -12.63
CA HIS A 72 9.41 -4.90 -12.71
C HIS A 72 9.48 -3.38 -12.75
N LEU A 73 9.64 -2.77 -11.59
CA LEU A 73 9.54 -1.32 -11.40
C LEU A 73 10.91 -0.67 -11.22
N SER A 74 11.22 0.32 -12.03
CA SER A 74 12.34 1.26 -11.87
C SER A 74 11.90 2.63 -11.35
N ASN A 75 12.85 3.45 -10.90
CA ASN A 75 12.59 4.77 -10.30
C ASN A 75 11.53 4.70 -9.19
N LEU A 76 11.71 3.73 -8.31
CA LEU A 76 10.75 3.42 -7.27
C LEU A 76 10.42 4.66 -6.44
N HIS A 77 9.14 4.84 -6.13
CA HIS A 77 8.63 5.73 -5.11
C HIS A 77 7.66 4.94 -4.23
N TYR A 78 7.50 5.36 -2.98
CA TYR A 78 6.52 4.77 -2.09
C TYR A 78 5.64 5.84 -1.45
N LYS A 79 4.45 5.45 -1.01
CA LYS A 79 3.62 6.24 -0.09
C LYS A 79 3.02 5.35 0.96
N VAL A 80 2.82 5.90 2.15
CA VAL A 80 2.07 5.23 3.23
C VAL A 80 0.59 5.45 2.96
N VAL A 81 -0.21 4.38 2.91
CA VAL A 81 -1.65 4.45 2.66
C VAL A 81 -2.51 4.01 3.85
N GLY A 82 -1.87 3.45 4.88
CA GLY A 82 -2.53 2.97 6.08
C GLY A 82 -1.52 2.42 7.07
N HIS A 83 -2.01 1.87 8.18
CA HIS A 83 -1.17 1.23 9.19
C HIS A 83 -0.48 0.00 8.59
N HIS A 84 0.85 0.07 8.46
CA HIS A 84 1.69 -0.93 7.79
C HIS A 84 1.34 -1.19 6.31
N GLU A 85 0.62 -0.27 5.68
CA GLU A 85 0.26 -0.38 4.27
C GLU A 85 1.02 0.64 3.45
N TYR A 86 1.68 0.15 2.41
CA TYR A 86 2.50 0.93 1.51
C TYR A 86 2.03 0.69 0.08
N ARG A 87 2.08 1.73 -0.75
CA ARG A 87 2.02 1.59 -2.20
C ARG A 87 3.36 1.92 -2.78
N PHE A 88 3.84 1.09 -3.68
CA PHE A 88 4.99 1.39 -4.52
C PHE A 88 4.52 1.86 -5.89
N ARG A 89 5.35 2.66 -6.54
CA ARG A 89 5.17 3.15 -7.91
C ARG A 89 6.51 3.17 -8.61
N GLY A 90 6.56 2.75 -9.85
CA GLY A 90 7.73 2.91 -10.70
C GLY A 90 7.39 2.74 -12.17
N TYR A 91 8.40 2.87 -13.01
CA TYR A 91 8.26 2.62 -14.44
C TYR A 91 8.55 1.16 -14.74
N GLU A 92 7.63 0.55 -15.46
CA GLU A 92 7.77 -0.81 -15.97
C GLU A 92 8.93 -0.89 -16.98
N PHE A 93 9.74 -1.94 -16.89
CA PHE A 93 10.96 -2.08 -17.70
C PHE A 93 10.69 -2.22 -19.18
N GLU A 94 9.68 -3.00 -19.57
CA GLU A 94 9.40 -3.30 -20.98
C GLU A 94 8.77 -2.12 -21.70
N LEU A 95 7.88 -1.40 -21.00
CA LEU A 95 7.11 -0.33 -21.63
C LEU A 95 7.66 1.07 -21.34
N ARG A 96 8.57 1.24 -20.36
CA ARG A 96 9.31 2.45 -19.91
C ARG A 96 8.52 3.77 -19.79
N ARG A 97 7.21 3.74 -20.01
CA ARG A 97 6.31 4.89 -20.15
C ARG A 97 5.10 4.77 -19.23
N TYR A 98 4.75 3.56 -18.79
CA TYR A 98 3.65 3.35 -17.86
C TYR A 98 4.17 3.27 -16.43
N GLN A 99 3.53 4.05 -15.56
CA GLN A 99 3.72 3.94 -14.13
C GLN A 99 2.76 2.88 -13.60
N THR A 100 3.33 1.80 -13.07
CA THR A 100 2.57 0.74 -12.41
C THR A 100 2.66 0.93 -10.90
N THR A 101 1.59 0.58 -10.19
CA THR A 101 1.56 0.62 -8.73
C THR A 101 1.23 -0.74 -8.16
N CYS A 102 1.92 -1.15 -7.11
CA CYS A 102 1.61 -2.35 -6.34
C CYS A 102 1.40 -2.00 -4.87
N LYS A 103 0.62 -2.82 -4.15
CA LYS A 103 0.36 -2.64 -2.71
C LYS A 103 1.18 -3.64 -1.92
N PHE A 104 1.69 -3.19 -0.79
CA PHE A 104 2.54 -3.94 0.11
C PHE A 104 2.02 -3.78 1.53
N HIS A 105 1.68 -4.88 2.19
CA HIS A 105 1.29 -4.90 3.59
C HIS A 105 2.41 -5.55 4.42
N TRP A 106 2.89 -4.82 5.43
CA TRP A 106 3.99 -5.25 6.28
C TRP A 106 3.46 -5.85 7.58
N PHE A 107 3.70 -7.15 7.82
CA PHE A 107 3.37 -7.75 9.10
C PHE A 107 4.53 -7.62 10.08
N ASN A 108 5.73 -8.03 9.65
CA ASN A 108 6.95 -7.97 10.44
C ASN A 108 8.20 -8.09 9.54
N LYS A 109 9.39 -8.12 10.16
CA LYS A 109 10.67 -8.24 9.45
C LYS A 109 10.84 -9.51 8.59
N HIS A 110 10.03 -10.54 8.81
CA HIS A 110 10.12 -11.84 8.14
C HIS A 110 8.90 -12.17 7.26
N HIS A 111 7.83 -11.38 7.28
CA HIS A 111 6.59 -11.70 6.57
C HIS A 111 5.89 -10.43 6.08
N VAL A 112 5.53 -10.44 4.80
CA VAL A 112 4.83 -9.37 4.11
C VAL A 112 3.81 -9.98 3.16
N ARG A 113 2.82 -9.18 2.78
CA ARG A 113 1.88 -9.54 1.73
C ARG A 113 1.97 -8.56 0.59
N PHE A 114 2.24 -9.10 -0.59
CA PHE A 114 2.28 -8.37 -1.82
C PHE A 114 0.95 -8.53 -2.55
N TYR A 115 0.45 -7.45 -3.13
CA TYR A 115 -0.77 -7.47 -3.94
C TYR A 115 -0.42 -7.06 -5.36
N GLU A 116 -0.81 -7.93 -6.29
CA GLU A 116 -0.68 -7.71 -7.72
C GLU A 116 -2.06 -7.48 -8.34
N ASP A 117 -2.12 -6.59 -9.33
CA ASP A 117 -3.30 -6.43 -10.16
C ASP A 117 -3.24 -7.51 -11.24
N ASN A 118 -4.19 -8.45 -11.22
CA ASN A 118 -4.19 -9.57 -12.16
C ASN A 118 -4.76 -9.19 -13.54
N GLY A 119 -5.04 -7.90 -13.80
CA GLY A 119 -5.54 -7.42 -15.08
C GLY A 119 -7.01 -7.75 -15.37
N TYR A 120 -7.66 -8.56 -14.52
CA TYR A 120 -9.07 -8.96 -14.62
C TYR A 120 -9.97 -8.24 -13.60
N GLY A 121 -9.45 -7.18 -12.95
CA GLY A 121 -10.16 -6.43 -11.92
C GLY A 121 -10.15 -7.10 -10.54
N GLY A 122 -9.34 -8.14 -10.36
CA GLY A 122 -9.06 -8.78 -9.08
C GLY A 122 -7.70 -8.35 -8.54
N LEU A 123 -7.58 -8.21 -7.22
CA LEU A 123 -6.29 -8.12 -6.54
C LEU A 123 -5.93 -9.50 -6.00
N GLU A 124 -4.99 -10.17 -6.66
CA GLU A 124 -4.37 -11.36 -6.10
C GLU A 124 -3.30 -10.95 -5.09
N HIS A 125 -3.05 -11.82 -4.11
CA HIS A 125 -2.06 -11.55 -3.09
C HIS A 125 -1.16 -12.76 -2.87
N ILE A 126 0.10 -12.46 -2.57
CA ILE A 126 1.13 -13.45 -2.30
C ILE A 126 1.73 -13.11 -0.95
N ASP A 127 1.75 -14.10 -0.06
CA ASP A 127 2.43 -14.02 1.23
C ASP A 127 3.90 -14.37 1.03
N LEU A 128 4.78 -13.41 1.31
CA LEU A 128 6.20 -13.50 1.07
C LEU A 128 6.99 -13.40 2.38
N TYR A 129 8.08 -14.13 2.44
CA TYR A 129 8.93 -14.32 3.62
C TYR A 129 10.36 -13.91 3.32
N LYS A 130 11.00 -13.28 4.29
CA LYS A 130 12.36 -12.76 4.12
C LYS A 130 13.36 -13.89 3.90
N VAL A 131 14.20 -13.76 2.87
CA VAL A 131 15.34 -14.65 2.65
C VAL A 131 16.58 -14.05 3.32
N GLY A 132 17.03 -14.68 4.41
CA GLY A 132 18.17 -14.21 5.24
C GLY A 132 17.86 -12.99 6.09
#